data_AF-A0A4D4LNA2-F1
#
_entry.id   AF-A0A4D4LNA2-F1
#
_cell.length_a   1.000
_cell.length_b   1.000
_cell.length_c   1.000
_cell.angle_alpha   90.00
_cell.angle_beta   90.00
_cell.angle_gamma   90.00
#
_symmetry.space_group_name_H-M   'P 1'
#
loop_
_entity.id
_entity.type
_entity.pdbx_description
1 polymer ?
#
loop_
_entity_poly.entity_id
_entity_poly.type
_entity_poly.pdbx_seq_one_letter_code
_entity_poly.pdbx_strand_id
1 'polypeptide(L)'
;MVVPGAAGRVGEPGEVPDHDADADAGEWREDELIPVLLGRTLNTGLPGLLKAAMDRPEVTVATVCGGSLVLAMAGLLEGRYATTHHMGLDMLDATGVNAVRARVVDDGDLVTGAGVTSGLDLGLYLLEREVGPRIAHAVEKLFAYERRGTPGATTGRRPSPRDHTAPARSAPHRRLRPTVRKHTTMSVEGTWDLSISTPIGRIKAVIELRDEDGTLTGTAHGAGEEVPLADVALDGDQLIWRQAITKPMRLNLAFTMTVEGETMTGTSKAGRLPASKVTGQRRAVPVAAEG
;
A
#
# COMPACT_ATOMS: atom_id res chain seq x y z
N MET A 1 -21.09 6.66 8.97
CA MET A 1 -20.80 5.28 8.58
C MET A 1 -20.50 5.24 7.09
N VAL A 2 -19.39 4.61 6.67
CA VAL A 2 -19.01 4.46 5.25
C VAL A 2 -19.16 3.00 4.83
N VAL A 3 -20.04 2.75 3.85
CA VAL A 3 -20.27 1.43 3.25
C VAL A 3 -20.25 1.59 1.73
N PRO A 4 -19.19 1.17 1.04
CA PRO A 4 -19.18 1.20 -0.42
C PRO A 4 -20.24 0.25 -0.99
N GLY A 5 -21.07 0.74 -1.91
CA GLY A 5 -22.14 -0.04 -2.56
C GLY A 5 -21.80 -0.51 -3.98
N ALA A 6 -20.56 -0.32 -4.44
CA ALA A 6 -20.18 -0.65 -5.82
C ALA A 6 -19.86 -2.15 -5.98
N ALA A 7 -20.45 -2.76 -7.02
CA ALA A 7 -20.03 -4.05 -7.54
C ALA A 7 -18.88 -3.84 -8.54
N GLY A 8 -17.82 -4.63 -8.42
CA GLY A 8 -16.64 -4.61 -9.29
C GLY A 8 -15.84 -5.90 -9.08
N ARG A 9 -14.90 -6.20 -9.97
CA ARG A 9 -14.07 -7.39 -9.83
C ARG A 9 -12.99 -7.16 -8.78
N VAL A 10 -12.76 -8.18 -7.98
CA VAL A 10 -11.56 -8.24 -7.15
C VAL A 10 -10.52 -8.95 -8.01
N GLY A 11 -9.63 -8.19 -8.64
CA GLY A 11 -8.59 -8.76 -9.51
C GLY A 11 -7.72 -9.77 -8.76
N GLU A 12 -7.18 -10.74 -9.49
CA GLU A 12 -6.20 -11.68 -8.92
C GLU A 12 -4.88 -10.93 -8.66
N PRO A 13 -4.12 -11.31 -7.60
CA PRO A 13 -2.82 -10.70 -7.34
C PRO A 13 -1.84 -10.94 -8.51
N GLY A 14 -1.62 -9.91 -9.35
CA GLY A 14 -0.65 -9.92 -10.45
C GLY A 14 -1.25 -9.97 -11.85
N GLU A 15 -2.58 -9.87 -11.97
CA GLU A 15 -3.28 -9.73 -13.25
C GLU A 15 -2.85 -8.40 -13.91
N VAL A 16 -1.98 -8.48 -14.90
CA VAL A 16 -1.66 -7.39 -15.84
C VAL A 16 -2.42 -7.75 -17.12
N PRO A 17 -3.34 -6.90 -17.62
CA PRO A 17 -4.09 -7.23 -18.82
C PRO A 17 -3.12 -7.38 -20.00
N ASP A 18 -3.25 -8.52 -20.67
CA ASP A 18 -2.48 -8.84 -21.87
C ASP A 18 -3.03 -7.99 -23.01
N HIS A 19 -2.16 -7.23 -23.69
CA HIS A 19 -2.59 -6.27 -24.70
C HIS A 19 -2.68 -6.87 -26.12
N ASP A 20 -2.43 -8.17 -26.27
CA ASP A 20 -2.37 -8.86 -27.56
C ASP A 20 -3.13 -10.20 -27.54
N ALA A 21 -4.46 -10.17 -27.61
CA ALA A 21 -5.25 -11.37 -27.97
C ALA A 21 -6.54 -10.97 -28.71
N ASP A 22 -6.54 -11.19 -30.03
CA ASP A 22 -7.72 -11.11 -30.88
C ASP A 22 -8.85 -12.06 -30.44
N ALA A 23 -10.09 -11.59 -30.66
CA ALA A 23 -11.35 -12.30 -30.88
C ALA A 23 -12.26 -12.66 -29.67
N ASP A 24 -13.33 -11.86 -29.54
CA ASP A 24 -14.74 -12.28 -29.37
C ASP A 24 -15.14 -13.06 -28.11
N ALA A 25 -14.61 -12.63 -26.95
CA ALA A 25 -15.23 -12.83 -25.65
C ALA A 25 -15.03 -11.58 -24.78
N GLY A 26 -15.83 -10.54 -25.02
CA GLY A 26 -15.98 -9.35 -24.17
C GLY A 26 -14.73 -8.89 -23.44
N GLU A 27 -13.85 -8.14 -24.10
CA GLU A 27 -12.69 -7.50 -23.47
C GLU A 27 -13.13 -6.64 -22.25
N TRP A 28 -12.70 -7.04 -21.06
CA TRP A 28 -13.05 -6.40 -19.78
C TRP A 28 -12.15 -5.21 -19.48
N ARG A 29 -12.71 -4.12 -18.94
CA ARG A 29 -11.97 -2.86 -18.74
C ARG A 29 -11.29 -2.80 -17.37
N GLU A 30 -10.03 -2.35 -17.32
CA GLU A 30 -9.23 -2.11 -16.08
C GLU A 30 -9.98 -1.29 -15.00
N ASP A 31 -10.92 -0.47 -15.46
CA ASP A 31 -11.80 0.39 -14.66
C ASP A 31 -12.75 -0.33 -13.69
N GLU A 32 -12.87 -1.66 -13.77
CA GLU A 32 -13.78 -2.47 -12.95
C GLU A 32 -13.15 -3.02 -11.66
N LEU A 33 -11.85 -2.81 -11.43
CA LEU A 33 -11.17 -3.24 -10.21
C LEU A 33 -11.65 -2.45 -8.98
N ILE A 34 -12.01 -3.14 -7.90
CA ILE A 34 -12.51 -2.51 -6.66
C ILE A 34 -11.59 -1.38 -6.14
N PRO A 35 -10.26 -1.55 -6.06
CA PRO A 35 -9.37 -0.45 -5.67
C PRO A 35 -9.43 0.77 -6.59
N VAL A 36 -9.58 0.58 -7.90
CA VAL A 36 -9.73 1.66 -8.89
C VAL A 36 -11.04 2.41 -8.61
N LEU A 37 -12.14 1.67 -8.46
CA LEU A 37 -13.45 2.23 -8.18
C LEU A 37 -13.48 3.01 -6.85
N LEU A 38 -12.85 2.47 -5.80
CA LEU A 38 -12.72 3.18 -4.53
C LEU A 38 -11.79 4.40 -4.66
N GLY A 39 -10.71 4.30 -5.41
CA GLY A 39 -9.76 5.39 -5.66
C GLY A 39 -10.39 6.59 -6.35
N ARG A 40 -11.40 6.38 -7.21
CA ARG A 40 -12.17 7.50 -7.83
C ARG A 40 -12.81 8.42 -6.80
N THR A 41 -13.14 7.91 -5.61
CA THR A 41 -13.71 8.73 -4.53
C THR A 41 -12.75 9.80 -4.03
N LEU A 42 -11.43 9.60 -4.19
CA LEU A 42 -10.40 10.56 -3.79
C LEU A 42 -10.43 11.86 -4.61
N ASN A 43 -11.01 11.82 -5.80
CA ASN A 43 -11.19 12.98 -6.68
C ASN A 43 -12.52 13.71 -6.46
N THR A 44 -13.25 13.36 -5.40
CA THR A 44 -14.54 14.00 -5.04
C THR A 44 -14.39 14.87 -3.79
N GLY A 45 -15.48 15.48 -3.30
CA GLY A 45 -15.49 16.15 -2.00
C GLY A 45 -15.46 15.20 -0.78
N LEU A 46 -15.57 13.88 -1.00
CA LEU A 46 -15.67 12.90 0.07
C LEU A 46 -14.46 12.90 1.04
N PRO A 47 -13.18 12.94 0.60
CA PRO A 47 -12.04 12.94 1.51
C PRO A 47 -12.07 14.12 2.49
N GLY A 48 -12.48 15.31 2.03
CA GLY A 48 -12.64 16.48 2.88
C GLY A 48 -13.73 16.30 3.94
N LEU A 49 -14.86 15.71 3.57
CA LEU A 49 -15.94 15.40 4.51
C LEU A 49 -15.55 14.32 5.53
N LEU A 50 -14.81 13.28 5.09
CA LEU A 50 -14.30 12.24 5.98
C LEU A 50 -13.28 12.81 6.97
N LYS A 51 -12.37 13.67 6.50
CA LYS A 51 -11.44 14.37 7.38
C LYS A 51 -12.18 15.23 8.41
N ALA A 52 -13.14 16.04 7.96
CA ALA A 52 -13.93 16.89 8.86
C ALA A 52 -14.71 16.06 9.90
N ALA A 53 -15.15 14.85 9.56
CA ALA A 53 -15.79 13.94 10.51
C ALA A 53 -14.78 13.37 11.53
N MET A 54 -13.57 12.99 11.10
CA MET A 54 -12.53 12.47 11.98
C MET A 54 -11.90 13.53 12.90
N ASP A 55 -11.88 14.80 12.48
CA ASP A 55 -11.37 15.90 13.31
C ASP A 55 -12.33 16.25 14.48
N ARG A 56 -13.52 15.64 14.55
CA ARG A 56 -14.54 15.90 15.57
C ARG A 56 -14.49 14.83 16.67
N PRO A 57 -14.04 15.15 17.89
CA PRO A 57 -13.83 14.16 18.95
C PRO A 57 -15.12 13.47 19.43
N GLU A 58 -16.29 14.10 19.22
CA GLU A 58 -17.59 13.53 19.56
C GLU A 58 -18.15 12.57 18.49
N VAL A 59 -17.48 12.46 17.34
CA VAL A 59 -17.93 11.64 16.21
C VAL A 59 -17.15 10.33 16.19
N THR A 60 -17.87 9.21 16.28
CA THR A 60 -17.29 7.91 15.92
C THR A 60 -17.45 7.65 14.44
N VAL A 61 -16.34 7.44 13.76
CA VAL A 61 -16.31 7.05 12.36
C VAL A 61 -16.31 5.53 12.25
N ALA A 62 -17.36 5.00 11.64
CA ALA A 62 -17.50 3.56 11.41
C ALA A 62 -17.43 3.21 9.92
N THR A 63 -16.70 2.15 9.57
CA THR A 63 -16.59 1.68 8.18
C THR A 63 -16.90 0.19 8.07
N VAL A 64 -17.41 -0.26 6.93
CA VAL A 64 -17.56 -1.70 6.64
C VAL A 64 -16.94 -2.01 5.28
N CYS A 65 -16.39 -3.21 5.13
CA CYS A 65 -15.83 -3.72 3.88
C CYS A 65 -14.72 -2.79 3.36
N GLY A 66 -14.75 -2.41 2.09
CA GLY A 66 -13.80 -1.46 1.50
C GLY A 66 -13.91 -0.02 2.04
N GLY A 67 -14.80 0.28 2.98
CA GLY A 67 -14.95 1.62 3.54
C GLY A 67 -13.67 2.12 4.20
N SER A 68 -12.95 1.27 4.94
CA SER A 68 -11.67 1.63 5.56
C SER A 68 -10.57 1.91 4.53
N LEU A 69 -10.58 1.25 3.37
CA LEU A 69 -9.65 1.53 2.28
C LEU A 69 -9.81 2.96 1.74
N VAL A 70 -11.03 3.48 1.68
CA VAL A 70 -11.27 4.87 1.25
C VAL A 70 -10.57 5.86 2.18
N LEU A 71 -10.73 5.69 3.50
CA LEU A 71 -10.07 6.55 4.49
C LEU A 71 -8.54 6.38 4.45
N ALA A 72 -8.08 5.14 4.30
CA ALA A 72 -6.65 4.81 4.26
C ALA A 72 -5.96 5.41 3.03
N MET A 73 -6.54 5.26 1.84
CA MET A 73 -6.02 5.85 0.61
C MET A 73 -6.05 7.38 0.63
N ALA A 74 -7.01 7.98 1.35
CA ALA A 74 -7.07 9.42 1.63
C ALA A 74 -6.03 9.88 2.67
N GLY A 75 -5.23 8.95 3.23
CA GLY A 75 -4.19 9.25 4.21
C GLY A 75 -4.70 9.52 5.63
N LEU A 76 -5.94 9.16 5.94
CA LEU A 76 -6.57 9.47 7.22
C LEU A 76 -6.33 8.41 8.32
N LEU A 77 -5.80 7.24 7.95
CA LEU A 77 -5.64 6.09 8.87
C LEU A 77 -4.18 5.68 9.14
N GLU A 78 -3.20 6.51 8.79
CA GLU A 78 -1.78 6.17 8.98
C GLU A 78 -1.47 5.82 10.45
N GLY A 79 -0.84 4.67 10.68
CA GLY A 79 -0.49 4.17 12.02
C GLY A 79 -1.68 3.68 12.86
N ARG A 80 -2.93 3.81 12.38
CA ARG A 80 -4.15 3.34 13.06
C ARG A 80 -4.35 1.84 12.89
N TYR A 81 -5.10 1.21 13.79
CA TYR A 81 -5.51 -0.18 13.66
C TYR A 81 -6.88 -0.27 12.96
N ALA A 82 -6.96 -1.05 11.88
CA ALA A 82 -8.22 -1.23 11.17
C ALA A 82 -8.31 -2.58 10.46
N THR A 83 -9.53 -3.00 10.16
CA THR A 83 -9.84 -4.12 9.27
C THR A 83 -10.54 -3.64 8.00
N THR A 84 -10.62 -4.51 7.00
CA THR A 84 -11.36 -4.28 5.75
C THR A 84 -11.88 -5.63 5.22
N HIS A 85 -12.44 -5.66 4.02
CA HIS A 85 -12.71 -6.93 3.35
C HIS A 85 -11.43 -7.76 3.25
N HIS A 86 -11.48 -9.07 3.47
CA HIS A 86 -10.28 -9.92 3.53
C HIS A 86 -9.37 -9.80 2.29
N MET A 87 -9.97 -9.60 1.11
CA MET A 87 -9.23 -9.40 -0.15
C MET A 87 -8.54 -8.03 -0.25
N GLY A 88 -8.93 -7.06 0.58
CA GLY A 88 -8.33 -5.73 0.63
C GLY A 88 -7.35 -5.55 1.78
N LEU A 89 -7.12 -6.56 2.64
CA LEU A 89 -6.28 -6.42 3.84
C LEU A 89 -4.83 -6.05 3.50
N ASP A 90 -4.26 -6.66 2.46
CA ASP A 90 -2.89 -6.38 2.04
C ASP A 90 -2.75 -4.98 1.44
N MET A 91 -3.79 -4.50 0.76
CA MET A 91 -3.85 -3.12 0.28
C MET A 91 -3.97 -2.13 1.43
N LEU A 92 -4.79 -2.45 2.44
CA LEU A 92 -4.92 -1.62 3.64
C LEU A 92 -3.55 -1.47 4.34
N ASP A 93 -2.84 -2.58 4.56
CA ASP A 93 -1.50 -2.60 5.15
C ASP A 93 -0.51 -1.73 4.35
N ALA A 94 -0.56 -1.82 3.01
CA ALA A 94 0.30 -1.05 2.12
C ALA A 94 0.13 0.48 2.20
N THR A 95 -0.99 0.98 2.75
CA THR A 95 -1.22 2.41 2.99
C THR A 95 -0.58 2.95 4.27
N GLY A 96 0.04 2.08 5.10
CA GLY A 96 0.60 2.44 6.41
C GLY A 96 -0.35 2.22 7.59
N VAL A 97 -1.49 1.56 7.36
CA VAL A 97 -2.42 1.13 8.42
C VAL A 97 -1.93 -0.17 9.04
N ASN A 98 -2.08 -0.32 10.36
CA ASN A 98 -1.88 -1.60 11.03
C ASN A 98 -3.08 -2.52 10.75
N ALA A 99 -3.04 -3.28 9.65
CA ALA A 99 -4.16 -4.11 9.21
C ALA A 99 -4.37 -5.33 10.13
N VAL A 100 -5.56 -5.44 10.73
CA VAL A 100 -5.93 -6.51 11.67
C VAL A 100 -6.96 -7.44 11.05
N ARG A 101 -6.68 -8.74 11.04
CA ARG A 101 -7.64 -9.77 10.61
C ARG A 101 -8.64 -10.09 11.75
N ALA A 102 -9.65 -9.24 11.89
CA ALA A 102 -10.79 -9.44 12.78
C ALA A 102 -12.09 -8.99 12.10
N ARG A 103 -13.26 -9.46 12.59
CA ARG A 103 -14.56 -9.02 12.07
C ARG A 103 -14.84 -7.55 12.40
N VAL A 104 -14.44 -7.13 13.60
CA VAL A 104 -14.55 -5.76 14.10
C VAL A 104 -13.22 -5.39 14.76
N VAL A 105 -12.72 -4.20 14.47
CA VAL A 105 -11.55 -3.59 15.11
C VAL A 105 -12.00 -2.24 15.64
N ASP A 106 -11.77 -2.03 16.94
CA ASP A 106 -12.01 -0.74 17.61
C ASP A 106 -10.65 -0.10 17.89
N ASP A 107 -10.44 1.10 17.34
CA ASP A 107 -9.28 1.94 17.58
C ASP A 107 -9.71 3.33 18.11
N GLY A 108 -10.71 3.36 18.99
CA GLY A 108 -11.24 4.56 19.66
C GLY A 108 -12.34 5.25 18.87
N ASP A 109 -12.02 6.42 18.29
CA ASP A 109 -12.92 7.21 17.45
C ASP A 109 -13.16 6.58 16.06
N LEU A 110 -12.40 5.54 15.73
CA LEU A 110 -12.54 4.74 14.52
C LEU A 110 -12.93 3.30 14.89
N VAL A 111 -14.03 2.80 14.31
CA VAL A 111 -14.41 1.38 14.42
C VAL A 111 -14.65 0.78 13.04
N THR A 112 -13.89 -0.24 12.68
CA THR A 112 -13.93 -0.82 11.34
C THR A 112 -14.46 -2.25 11.37
N GLY A 113 -15.36 -2.56 10.44
CA GLY A 113 -15.88 -3.90 10.18
C GLY A 113 -15.28 -4.48 8.90
N ALA A 114 -15.02 -5.79 8.91
CA ALA A 114 -14.42 -6.52 7.80
C ALA A 114 -15.39 -6.71 6.62
N GLY A 115 -15.60 -7.95 6.15
CA GLY A 115 -16.52 -8.22 5.05
C GLY A 115 -17.95 -7.77 5.32
N VAL A 116 -18.78 -7.70 4.27
CA VAL A 116 -20.13 -7.09 4.27
C VAL A 116 -20.97 -7.44 5.51
N THR A 117 -21.05 -8.72 5.88
CA THR A 117 -21.88 -9.18 7.01
C THR A 117 -21.33 -8.81 8.38
N SER A 118 -20.07 -8.40 8.48
CA SER A 118 -19.47 -7.87 9.71
C SER A 118 -20.06 -6.53 10.09
N GLY A 119 -20.82 -5.86 9.20
CA GLY A 119 -21.60 -4.67 9.54
C GLY A 119 -22.65 -4.92 10.62
N LEU A 120 -23.19 -6.14 10.72
CA LEU A 120 -24.10 -6.53 11.80
C LEU A 120 -23.37 -6.65 13.14
N ASP A 121 -22.23 -7.36 13.15
CA ASP A 121 -21.35 -7.48 14.31
C ASP A 121 -20.88 -6.09 14.79
N LEU A 122 -20.52 -5.20 13.85
CA LEU A 122 -20.12 -3.81 14.10
C LEU A 122 -21.26 -2.99 14.71
N GLY A 123 -22.46 -3.07 14.15
CA GLY A 123 -23.62 -2.33 14.64
C GLY A 123 -23.99 -2.74 16.07
N LEU A 124 -23.97 -4.04 16.37
CA LEU A 124 -24.20 -4.56 17.71
C LEU A 124 -23.09 -4.18 18.68
N TYR A 125 -21.84 -4.17 18.22
CA TYR A 125 -20.71 -3.69 19.02
C TYR A 125 -20.85 -2.20 19.39
N LEU A 126 -21.19 -1.35 18.43
CA LEU A 126 -21.43 0.07 18.68
C LEU A 126 -22.63 0.27 19.61
N LEU A 127 -23.71 -0.49 19.42
CA LEU A 127 -24.86 -0.45 20.32
C LEU A 127 -24.46 -0.81 21.76
N GLU A 128 -23.69 -1.89 21.94
CA GLU A 128 -23.17 -2.27 23.25
C GLU A 128 -22.29 -1.19 23.87
N ARG A 129 -21.44 -0.55 23.06
CA ARG A 129 -20.53 0.51 23.50
C ARG A 129 -21.28 1.77 23.96
N GLU A 130 -22.31 2.18 23.22
CA GLU A 130 -23.03 3.44 23.47
C GLU A 130 -24.16 3.31 24.51
N VAL A 131 -24.87 2.17 24.55
CA VAL A 131 -26.06 2.01 25.41
C VAL A 131 -26.00 0.79 26.34
N GLY A 132 -24.90 0.04 26.29
CA GLY A 132 -24.60 -1.06 27.20
C GLY A 132 -25.08 -2.45 26.73
N PRO A 133 -24.54 -3.51 27.35
CA PRO A 133 -24.70 -4.89 26.88
C PRO A 133 -26.12 -5.43 26.99
N ARG A 134 -26.94 -4.90 27.90
CA ARG A 134 -28.33 -5.35 28.08
C ARG A 134 -29.19 -5.05 26.84
N ILE A 135 -29.05 -3.85 26.29
CA ILE A 135 -29.81 -3.43 25.10
C ILE A 135 -29.26 -4.14 23.87
N ALA A 136 -27.94 -4.25 23.73
CA ALA A 136 -27.32 -5.02 22.65
C ALA A 136 -27.79 -6.48 22.61
N HIS A 137 -27.81 -7.15 23.77
CA HIS A 137 -28.32 -8.53 23.88
C HIS A 137 -29.82 -8.65 23.55
N ALA A 138 -30.62 -7.66 23.95
CA ALA A 138 -32.04 -7.64 23.61
C ALA A 138 -32.26 -7.51 22.10
N VAL A 139 -31.45 -6.68 21.42
CA VAL A 139 -31.47 -6.54 19.96
C VAL A 139 -30.96 -7.81 19.27
N GLU A 140 -29.88 -8.44 19.75
CA GLU A 140 -29.41 -9.74 19.26
C GLU A 140 -30.51 -10.79 19.29
N LYS A 141 -31.24 -10.90 20.41
CA LYS A 141 -32.40 -11.79 20.54
C LYS A 141 -33.54 -11.43 19.60
N LEU A 142 -33.88 -10.14 19.48
CA LEU A 142 -34.97 -9.67 18.62
C LEU A 142 -34.72 -10.00 17.15
N PHE A 143 -33.49 -9.82 16.69
CA PHE A 143 -33.08 -10.11 15.32
C PHE A 143 -32.69 -11.58 15.10
N ALA A 144 -32.80 -12.43 16.12
CA ALA A 144 -32.34 -13.82 16.12
C ALA A 144 -30.91 -13.95 15.56
N TYR A 145 -30.04 -13.03 15.96
CA TYR A 145 -28.67 -12.93 15.47
C TYR A 145 -27.67 -13.21 16.58
N GLU A 146 -26.79 -14.17 16.34
CA GLU A 146 -25.67 -14.47 17.22
C GLU A 146 -24.39 -13.80 16.70
N ARG A 147 -23.82 -12.91 17.51
CA ARG A 147 -22.59 -12.19 17.17
C ARG A 147 -21.42 -13.16 17.03
N ARG A 148 -20.61 -12.96 15.99
CA ARG A 148 -19.45 -13.80 15.71
C ARG A 148 -18.15 -13.12 16.12
N GLY A 149 -17.44 -13.75 17.05
CA GLY A 149 -16.12 -13.31 17.49
C GLY A 149 -16.17 -12.09 18.42
N THR A 150 -15.06 -11.85 19.10
CA THR A 150 -14.84 -10.63 19.89
C THR A 150 -14.14 -9.58 19.03
N PRO A 151 -14.45 -8.28 19.21
CA PRO A 151 -13.66 -7.21 18.63
C PRO A 151 -12.18 -7.41 18.93
N GLY A 152 -11.33 -7.19 17.93
CA GLY A 152 -9.89 -7.09 18.17
C GLY A 152 -9.62 -5.79 18.92
N ALA A 153 -9.41 -5.87 20.24
CA ALA A 153 -9.06 -4.71 21.06
C ALA A 153 -7.55 -4.48 21.03
N THR A 154 -7.14 -3.21 20.91
CA THR A 154 -5.73 -2.78 20.98
C THR A 154 -5.13 -2.92 22.39
N THR A 155 -5.96 -3.14 23.41
CA THR A 155 -5.55 -3.34 24.81
C THR A 155 -5.37 -4.83 25.15
N GLY A 156 -4.39 -5.46 24.51
CA GLY A 156 -4.07 -6.87 24.76
C GLY A 156 -2.63 -7.22 24.38
N ARG A 157 -1.73 -7.15 25.38
CA ARG A 157 -0.39 -7.76 25.48
C ARG A 157 0.21 -8.30 24.15
N ARG A 158 1.24 -7.60 23.66
CA ARG A 158 2.17 -8.07 22.61
C ARG A 158 2.47 -9.57 22.81
N PRO A 159 2.15 -10.46 21.85
CA PRO A 159 2.62 -11.84 21.93
C PRO A 159 4.14 -11.80 21.92
N SER A 160 4.78 -12.32 22.97
CA SER A 160 6.23 -12.49 22.97
C SER A 160 6.60 -13.48 21.85
N PRO A 161 7.65 -13.22 21.06
CA PRO A 161 8.20 -14.25 20.19
C PRO A 161 8.54 -15.47 21.05
N ARG A 162 7.98 -16.63 20.71
CA ARG A 162 8.44 -17.89 21.31
C ARG A 162 9.86 -18.12 20.84
N ASP A 163 10.79 -18.22 21.79
CA ASP A 163 12.16 -18.63 21.53
C ASP A 163 12.18 -20.01 20.86
N HIS A 164 12.46 -20.01 19.56
CA HIS A 164 12.94 -21.18 18.86
C HIS A 164 14.38 -20.91 18.42
N THR A 165 15.29 -20.89 19.41
CA THR A 165 16.72 -21.04 19.16
C THR A 165 17.01 -22.46 18.68
N ALA A 166 17.35 -22.60 17.40
CA ALA A 166 18.08 -23.75 16.87
C ALA A 166 19.54 -23.30 16.60
N PRO A 167 20.56 -24.09 16.97
CA PRO A 167 21.95 -23.64 16.88
C PRO A 167 22.49 -23.73 15.44
N ALA A 168 23.08 -22.64 14.95
CA ALA A 168 23.83 -22.63 13.70
C ALA A 168 25.20 -23.32 13.89
N ARG A 169 25.46 -24.39 13.13
CA ARG A 169 26.79 -25.00 13.00
C ARG A 169 27.65 -24.15 12.06
N SER A 170 28.79 -23.70 12.58
CA SER A 170 29.88 -23.06 11.85
C SER A 170 30.64 -24.05 10.95
N ALA A 171 30.90 -23.67 9.69
CA ALA A 171 31.88 -24.31 8.80
C ALA A 171 32.88 -23.25 8.27
N PRO A 172 34.15 -23.62 8.02
CA PRO A 172 35.25 -22.66 7.94
C PRO A 172 35.37 -21.95 6.58
N HIS A 173 35.76 -20.68 6.63
CA HIS A 173 36.05 -19.83 5.48
C HIS A 173 37.26 -20.31 4.67
N ARG A 174 37.06 -20.64 3.40
CA ARG A 174 38.13 -20.76 2.40
C ARG A 174 38.39 -19.38 1.79
N ARG A 175 39.57 -18.81 2.07
CA ARG A 175 40.03 -17.57 1.44
C ARG A 175 40.15 -17.78 -0.08
N LEU A 176 39.32 -17.09 -0.84
CA LEU A 176 39.57 -16.83 -2.26
C LEU A 176 40.11 -15.40 -2.38
N ARG A 177 41.26 -15.29 -3.04
CA ARG A 177 41.95 -14.02 -3.33
C ARG A 177 41.06 -13.18 -4.25
N PRO A 178 40.90 -11.86 -4.01
CA PRO A 178 40.19 -11.02 -4.95
C PRO A 178 41.10 -10.76 -6.16
N THR A 179 40.73 -11.30 -7.31
CA THR A 179 41.15 -10.75 -8.60
C THR A 179 40.47 -9.40 -8.76
N VAL A 180 41.25 -8.32 -8.65
CA VAL A 180 40.81 -6.97 -8.99
C VAL A 180 40.56 -6.93 -10.49
N ARG A 181 39.32 -7.17 -10.90
CA ARG A 181 38.80 -6.67 -12.16
C ARG A 181 38.42 -5.22 -11.91
N LYS A 182 39.04 -4.30 -12.65
CA LYS A 182 38.62 -2.89 -12.74
C LYS A 182 37.15 -2.89 -13.17
N HIS A 183 36.22 -2.73 -12.22
CA HIS A 183 34.85 -2.37 -12.56
C HIS A 183 34.86 -0.89 -12.87
N THR A 184 34.53 -0.55 -14.11
CA THR A 184 34.07 0.78 -14.45
C THR A 184 32.81 1.00 -13.63
N THR A 185 32.88 1.81 -12.57
CA THR A 185 31.72 2.21 -11.78
C THR A 185 30.75 2.90 -12.74
N MET A 186 29.63 2.26 -13.09
CA MET A 186 28.57 2.95 -13.81
C MET A 186 27.94 3.93 -12.82
N SER A 187 28.07 5.24 -13.08
CA SER A 187 27.37 6.24 -12.28
C SER A 187 25.88 6.18 -12.60
N VAL A 188 25.07 6.07 -11.55
CA VAL A 188 23.60 6.11 -11.64
C VAL A 188 23.04 7.52 -11.48
N GLU A 189 23.91 8.50 -11.24
CA GLU A 189 23.54 9.92 -11.03
C GLU A 189 22.91 10.53 -12.28
N GLY A 190 21.91 11.38 -12.07
CA GLY A 190 21.20 12.09 -13.11
C GLY A 190 19.69 11.89 -13.05
N THR A 191 19.02 12.37 -14.09
CA THR A 191 17.56 12.35 -14.19
C THR A 191 17.10 11.17 -15.02
N TRP A 192 16.10 10.44 -14.52
CA TRP A 192 15.55 9.24 -15.15
C TRP A 192 14.03 9.34 -15.30
N ASP A 193 13.54 9.08 -16.50
CA ASP A 193 12.11 8.92 -16.78
C ASP A 193 11.69 7.47 -16.52
N LEU A 194 10.92 7.26 -15.46
CA LEU A 194 10.35 5.97 -15.09
C LEU A 194 8.92 5.79 -15.64
N SER A 195 8.62 4.55 -16.00
CA SER A 195 7.31 4.05 -16.38
C SER A 195 6.98 2.82 -15.54
N ILE A 196 5.91 2.91 -14.75
CA ILE A 196 5.47 1.88 -13.81
C ILE A 196 4.15 1.30 -14.34
N SER A 197 4.14 0.00 -14.64
CA SER A 197 2.93 -0.71 -15.06
C SER A 197 2.15 -1.17 -13.83
N THR A 198 1.14 -0.40 -13.44
CA THR A 198 0.26 -0.73 -12.32
C THR A 198 -1.06 -1.33 -12.82
N PRO A 199 -1.83 -2.05 -11.98
CA PRO A 199 -3.15 -2.56 -12.36
C PRO A 199 -4.17 -1.46 -12.69
N ILE A 200 -3.86 -0.20 -12.35
CA ILE A 200 -4.71 0.97 -12.62
C ILE A 200 -4.26 1.73 -13.89
N GLY A 201 -3.30 1.17 -14.63
CA GLY A 201 -2.69 1.77 -15.82
C GLY A 201 -1.21 2.11 -15.63
N ARG A 202 -0.63 2.71 -16.67
CA ARG A 202 0.79 3.09 -16.69
C ARG A 202 1.01 4.46 -16.05
N ILE A 203 1.82 4.52 -15.01
CA ILE A 203 2.20 5.75 -14.31
C ILE A 203 3.59 6.20 -14.76
N LYS A 204 3.75 7.49 -15.05
CA LYS A 204 5.05 8.10 -15.36
C LYS A 204 5.57 8.88 -14.14
N ALA A 205 6.84 8.72 -13.84
CA ALA A 205 7.55 9.46 -12.79
C ALA A 205 8.95 9.84 -13.28
N VAL A 206 9.52 10.89 -12.71
CA VAL A 206 10.88 11.33 -12.97
C VAL A 206 11.65 11.19 -11.67
N ILE A 207 12.79 10.51 -11.66
CA ILE A 207 13.67 10.50 -10.49
C ILE A 207 14.96 11.24 -10.79
N GLU A 208 15.44 12.01 -9.82
CA GLU A 208 16.75 12.62 -9.82
C GLU A 208 17.60 11.93 -8.77
N LEU A 209 18.71 11.33 -9.20
CA LEU A 209 19.70 10.70 -8.33
C LEU A 209 20.95 11.55 -8.28
N ARG A 210 21.50 11.76 -7.08
CA ARG A 210 22.69 12.59 -6.85
C ARG A 210 23.60 11.90 -5.85
N ASP A 211 24.91 12.01 -6.05
CA ASP A 211 25.87 11.62 -5.03
C ASP A 211 26.18 12.84 -4.14
N GLU A 212 25.88 12.74 -2.85
CA GLU A 212 26.21 13.73 -1.84
C GLU A 212 27.21 13.09 -0.87
N ASP A 213 28.48 13.46 -1.01
CA ASP A 213 29.59 13.00 -0.15
C ASP A 213 29.72 11.46 -0.06
N GLY A 214 29.51 10.75 -1.17
CA GLY A 214 29.55 9.28 -1.24
C GLY A 214 28.28 8.59 -0.76
N THR A 215 27.22 9.35 -0.48
CA THR A 215 25.88 8.83 -0.20
C THR A 215 24.97 9.15 -1.37
N LEU A 216 24.40 8.10 -1.98
CA LEU A 216 23.44 8.27 -3.05
C LEU A 216 22.11 8.76 -2.48
N THR A 217 21.66 9.94 -2.89
CA THR A 217 20.36 10.53 -2.53
C THR A 217 19.52 10.72 -3.78
N GLY A 218 18.23 11.00 -3.61
CA GLY A 218 17.40 11.36 -4.74
C GLY A 218 16.00 11.81 -4.39
N THR A 219 15.35 12.36 -5.41
CA THR A 219 13.97 12.84 -5.34
C THR A 219 13.17 12.32 -6.54
N ALA A 220 11.91 11.93 -6.31
CA ALA A 220 10.97 11.56 -7.35
C ALA A 220 9.91 12.63 -7.54
N HIS A 221 9.60 12.93 -8.79
CA HIS A 221 8.54 13.83 -9.22
C HIS A 221 7.53 13.04 -10.07
N GLY A 222 6.27 12.99 -9.64
CA GLY A 222 5.23 12.24 -10.33
C GLY A 222 3.85 12.55 -9.77
N ALA A 223 2.80 12.42 -10.59
CA ALA A 223 1.40 12.63 -10.16
C ALA A 223 1.12 13.95 -9.38
N GLY A 224 1.90 15.00 -9.61
CA GLY A 224 1.76 16.29 -8.91
C GLY A 224 2.24 16.28 -7.45
N GLU A 225 3.14 15.38 -7.10
CA GLU A 225 3.89 15.37 -5.84
C GLU A 225 5.39 15.20 -6.07
N GLU A 226 6.16 15.60 -5.05
CA GLU A 226 7.59 15.45 -4.97
C GLU A 226 7.91 14.65 -3.70
N VAL A 227 8.59 13.52 -3.86
CA VAL A 227 8.79 12.53 -2.79
C VAL A 227 10.28 12.17 -2.72
N PRO A 228 10.96 12.41 -1.58
CA PRO A 228 12.35 11.99 -1.41
C PRO A 228 12.46 10.46 -1.45
N LEU A 229 13.55 9.96 -2.01
CA LEU A 229 13.88 8.54 -1.94
C LEU A 229 14.46 8.22 -0.56
N ALA A 230 13.90 7.22 0.11
CA ALA A 230 14.41 6.70 1.38
C ALA A 230 15.19 5.40 1.15
N ASP A 231 16.13 5.08 2.04
CA ASP A 231 16.92 3.85 2.01
C ASP A 231 17.55 3.53 0.63
N VAL A 232 18.08 4.57 -0.04
CA VAL A 232 18.71 4.40 -1.35
C VAL A 232 20.01 3.63 -1.19
N ALA A 233 20.16 2.53 -1.93
CA ALA A 233 21.38 1.74 -1.95
C ALA A 233 21.67 1.21 -3.36
N LEU A 234 22.95 1.23 -3.74
CA LEU A 234 23.46 0.68 -4.98
C LEU A 234 24.49 -0.42 -4.66
N ASP A 235 24.24 -1.64 -5.13
CA ASP A 235 25.17 -2.77 -5.06
C ASP A 235 25.42 -3.32 -6.47
N GLY A 236 26.57 -3.00 -7.05
CA GLY A 236 26.87 -3.31 -8.45
C GLY A 236 25.94 -2.56 -9.41
N ASP A 237 25.07 -3.30 -10.10
CA ASP A 237 24.03 -2.79 -11.00
C ASP A 237 22.64 -2.74 -10.34
N GLN A 238 22.49 -3.23 -9.10
CA GLN A 238 21.23 -3.25 -8.37
C GLN A 238 21.04 -1.95 -7.56
N LEU A 239 20.06 -1.15 -7.96
CA LEU A 239 19.59 0.05 -7.26
C LEU A 239 18.27 -0.25 -6.53
N ILE A 240 18.26 -0.06 -5.21
CA ILE A 240 17.06 -0.19 -4.38
C ILE A 240 16.75 1.11 -3.66
N TRP A 241 15.47 1.38 -3.43
CA TRP A 241 15.01 2.48 -2.57
C TRP A 241 13.56 2.28 -2.14
N ARG A 242 13.07 3.16 -1.26
CA ARG A 242 11.69 3.20 -0.78
C ARG A 242 11.09 4.59 -0.97
N GLN A 243 9.77 4.65 -1.15
CA GLN A 243 9.00 5.90 -1.26
C GLN A 243 7.66 5.76 -0.59
N ALA A 244 7.23 6.81 0.12
CA ALA A 244 5.87 6.95 0.62
C ALA A 244 5.14 7.98 -0.26
N ILE A 245 4.36 7.49 -1.22
CA ILE A 245 3.59 8.35 -2.13
C ILE A 245 2.25 8.71 -1.49
N THR A 246 1.70 9.87 -1.84
CA THR A 246 0.39 10.32 -1.37
C THR A 246 -0.62 10.52 -2.50
N LYS A 247 -0.18 10.56 -3.77
CA LYS A 247 -1.02 10.78 -4.94
C LYS A 247 -0.83 9.69 -6.01
N PRO A 248 -1.89 9.29 -6.73
CA PRO A 248 -3.30 9.64 -6.51
C PRO A 248 -3.90 8.97 -5.25
N MET A 249 -3.17 8.04 -4.64
CA MET A 249 -3.53 7.38 -3.39
C MET A 249 -2.28 7.15 -2.55
N ARG A 250 -2.44 7.09 -1.22
CA ARG A 250 -1.34 6.80 -0.32
C ARG A 250 -0.87 5.36 -0.41
N LEU A 251 0.42 5.14 -0.69
CA LEU A 251 1.07 3.83 -0.70
C LEU A 251 2.54 3.92 -0.30
N ASN A 252 3.02 2.90 0.42
CA ASN A 252 4.43 2.70 0.71
C ASN A 252 5.04 1.72 -0.29
N LEU A 253 5.91 2.21 -1.16
CA LEU A 253 6.54 1.48 -2.26
C LEU A 253 8.01 1.14 -1.94
N ALA A 254 8.42 -0.07 -2.27
CA ALA A 254 9.81 -0.49 -2.35
C ALA A 254 10.16 -0.78 -3.80
N PHE A 255 11.28 -0.26 -4.27
CA PHE A 255 11.77 -0.41 -5.63
C PHE A 255 13.05 -1.25 -5.66
N THR A 256 13.18 -2.07 -6.70
CA THR A 256 14.38 -2.85 -6.98
C THR A 256 14.62 -2.81 -8.48
N MET A 257 15.69 -2.15 -8.88
CA MET A 257 16.05 -1.87 -10.26
C MET A 257 17.43 -2.43 -10.59
N THR A 258 17.58 -2.96 -11.79
CA THR A 258 18.86 -3.25 -12.41
C THR A 258 19.16 -2.14 -13.41
N VAL A 259 20.34 -1.52 -13.30
CA VAL A 259 20.77 -0.41 -14.16
C VAL A 259 21.77 -0.92 -15.21
N GLU A 260 21.46 -0.66 -16.49
CA GLU A 260 22.28 -1.06 -17.63
C GLU A 260 22.57 0.18 -18.51
N GLY A 261 23.60 0.94 -18.14
CA GLY A 261 24.00 2.17 -18.83
C GLY A 261 22.95 3.29 -18.71
N GLU A 262 22.16 3.47 -19.77
CA GLU A 262 21.13 4.52 -19.90
C GLU A 262 19.70 3.99 -19.67
N THR A 263 19.56 2.70 -19.40
CA THR A 263 18.28 2.06 -19.08
C THR A 263 18.31 1.51 -17.65
N MET A 264 17.14 1.40 -17.04
CA MET A 264 16.96 0.57 -15.86
C MET A 264 15.67 -0.23 -15.96
N THR A 265 15.68 -1.46 -15.46
CA THR A 265 14.50 -2.31 -15.41
C THR A 265 14.37 -2.97 -14.06
N GLY A 266 13.15 -3.20 -13.61
CA GLY A 266 12.96 -3.76 -12.28
C GLY A 266 11.51 -3.79 -11.86
N THR A 267 11.29 -3.72 -10.56
CA THR A 267 9.97 -3.82 -9.98
C THR A 267 9.76 -2.83 -8.85
N SER A 268 8.49 -2.45 -8.64
CA SER A 268 8.02 -1.75 -7.44
C SER A 268 6.99 -2.60 -6.72
N LYS A 269 7.00 -2.58 -5.39
CA LYS A 269 6.11 -3.40 -4.57
C LYS A 269 5.59 -2.63 -3.36
N ALA A 270 4.29 -2.76 -3.06
CA ALA A 270 3.68 -2.18 -1.88
C ALA A 270 3.27 -3.27 -0.89
N GLY A 271 4.02 -3.42 0.20
CA GLY A 271 3.75 -4.44 1.23
C GLY A 271 3.64 -5.86 0.66
N ARG A 272 2.48 -6.51 0.87
CA ARG A 272 2.18 -7.86 0.36
C ARG A 272 1.55 -7.88 -1.04
N LEU A 273 1.30 -6.72 -1.64
CA LEU A 273 0.74 -6.65 -2.99
C LEU A 273 1.71 -7.23 -4.05
N PRO A 274 1.19 -7.67 -5.20
CA PRO A 274 2.01 -8.03 -6.36
C PRO A 274 2.95 -6.91 -6.75
N ALA A 275 4.11 -7.29 -7.30
CA ALA A 275 5.07 -6.32 -7.79
C ALA A 275 4.65 -5.78 -9.17
N SER A 276 4.74 -4.47 -9.37
CA SER A 276 4.55 -3.80 -10.65
C SER A 276 5.86 -3.75 -11.41
N LYS A 277 5.83 -3.97 -12.73
CA LYS A 277 7.00 -3.82 -13.60
C LYS A 277 7.36 -2.34 -13.72
N VAL A 278 8.65 -2.03 -13.62
CA VAL A 278 9.20 -0.69 -13.77
C VAL A 278 10.27 -0.68 -14.85
N THR A 279 10.23 0.32 -15.70
CA THR A 279 11.28 0.61 -16.69
C THR A 279 11.69 2.06 -16.58
N GLY A 280 12.96 2.37 -16.75
CA GLY A 280 13.49 3.72 -16.70
C GLY A 280 14.45 4.01 -17.84
N GLN A 281 14.46 5.25 -18.31
CA GLN A 281 15.40 5.76 -19.29
C GLN A 281 16.08 7.02 -18.75
N ARG A 282 17.40 7.11 -18.85
CA ARG A 282 18.13 8.31 -18.46
C ARG A 282 17.82 9.45 -19.44
N ARG A 283 17.57 10.65 -18.92
CA ARG A 283 17.48 11.86 -19.75
C ARG A 283 18.87 12.25 -20.21
N ALA A 284 18.99 12.52 -21.51
CA ALA A 284 20.18 13.17 -22.03
C ALA A 284 20.30 14.57 -21.41
N VAL A 285 21.48 14.90 -20.89
CA VAL A 285 21.81 16.28 -20.51
C VAL A 285 21.77 17.12 -21.78
N PRO A 286 21.01 18.22 -21.86
CA PRO A 286 21.07 19.12 -22.99
C PRO A 286 22.50 19.65 -23.08
N VAL A 287 23.22 19.29 -24.14
CA VAL A 287 24.51 19.92 -24.45
C VAL A 287 24.20 21.40 -24.67
N ALA A 288 24.68 22.25 -23.75
CA ALA A 288 24.61 23.69 -23.94
C ALA A 288 25.26 24.00 -25.29
N ALA A 289 24.50 24.60 -26.21
CA ALA A 289 25.05 25.11 -27.44
C ALA A 289 26.05 26.21 -27.08
N GLU A 290 27.34 25.88 -27.10
CA GLU A 290 28.41 26.86 -27.10
C GLU A 290 28.24 27.70 -28.39
N GLY A 291 27.87 28.97 -28.19
CA GLY A 291 27.82 29.99 -29.23
C GLY A 291 29.09 30.82 -29.27
#